data_AF-A0A397TQW3-F1
#
_entry.id   AF-A0A397TQW3-F1
#
_cell.length_a   1.000
_cell.length_b   1.000
_cell.length_c   1.000
_cell.angle_alpha   90.00
_cell.angle_beta   90.00
_cell.angle_gamma   90.00
#
_symmetry.space_group_name_H-M   'P 1'
#
loop_
_entity.id
_entity.type
_entity.pdbx_description
1 polymer ?
#
loop_
_entity_poly.entity_id
_entity_poly.type
_entity_poly.pdbx_seq_one_letter_code
_entity_poly.pdbx_strand_id
1 'polypeptide(L)'
;DFNIVINVGESPNAEIFQAHSAILKYRSLYFCNELANIRKDENNIKTLNLKNLTIQQFEIIIKYIYGGVVLLENHNASFIFELMLITCEFLFNELAKYLETHLIETEAHWLRLNFTHIYKKIFKNNKLQELQKCAMILYRDDLQMEEVKIWNYVIKWGIAQNPGLPSAVLKI
;
A
#
# COMPACT_ATOMS: atom_id res chain seq x y z
N ASP A 1 18.80 -26.02 -1.62
CA ASP A 1 17.96 -26.48 -0.49
C ASP A 1 17.10 -25.34 0.04
N PHE A 2 15.80 -25.55 0.20
CA PHE A 2 14.89 -24.58 0.82
C PHE A 2 14.48 -25.06 2.22
N ASN A 3 14.04 -24.15 3.09
CA ASN A 3 13.56 -24.50 4.44
C ASN A 3 12.25 -23.80 4.82
N ILE A 4 11.62 -23.14 3.85
CA ILE A 4 10.32 -22.52 3.99
C ILE A 4 9.54 -22.66 2.69
N VAL A 5 8.25 -22.90 2.84
CA VAL A 5 7.22 -22.86 1.82
C VAL A 5 6.32 -21.65 2.09
N ILE A 6 6.02 -20.88 1.04
CA ILE A 6 5.14 -19.72 1.10
C ILE A 6 3.97 -19.97 0.15
N ASN A 7 2.77 -20.08 0.71
CA ASN A 7 1.54 -20.20 -0.04
C ASN A 7 1.01 -18.79 -0.33
N VAL A 8 0.84 -18.43 -1.60
CA VAL A 8 0.44 -17.09 -2.03
C VAL A 8 -0.92 -17.16 -2.70
N GLY A 9 -1.80 -16.22 -2.36
CA GLY A 9 -3.16 -16.15 -2.87
C GLY A 9 -4.14 -17.08 -2.16
N GLU A 10 -5.32 -17.25 -2.75
CA GLU A 10 -6.41 -18.07 -2.20
C GLU A 10 -6.74 -19.25 -3.12
N SER A 11 -7.16 -20.35 -2.51
CA SER A 11 -7.61 -21.56 -3.21
C SER A 11 -8.80 -21.25 -4.14
N PRO A 12 -8.86 -21.81 -5.36
CA PRO A 12 -7.99 -22.85 -5.92
C PRO A 12 -6.74 -22.34 -6.65
N ASN A 13 -6.56 -21.02 -6.74
CA ASN A 13 -5.50 -20.39 -7.54
C ASN A 13 -4.26 -20.04 -6.70
N ALA A 14 -4.08 -20.68 -5.55
CA ALA A 14 -2.93 -20.42 -4.70
C ALA A 14 -1.68 -21.10 -5.28
N GLU A 15 -0.55 -20.41 -5.25
CA GLU A 15 0.73 -20.97 -5.67
C GLU A 15 1.70 -21.12 -4.51
N ILE A 16 2.61 -22.10 -4.66
CA ILE A 16 3.56 -22.51 -3.65
C ILE A 16 4.96 -22.05 -4.07
N PHE A 17 5.58 -21.22 -3.23
CA PHE A 17 6.94 -20.74 -3.41
C PHE A 17 7.89 -21.37 -2.40
N GLN A 18 9.01 -21.88 -2.88
CA GLN A 18 10.09 -22.41 -2.04
C GLN A 18 11.18 -21.36 -1.85
N ALA A 19 11.61 -21.14 -0.61
CA ALA A 19 12.58 -20.09 -0.29
C ALA A 19 13.50 -20.43 0.90
N HIS A 20 14.43 -19.52 1.19
CA HIS A 20 15.35 -19.61 2.31
C HIS A 20 14.94 -18.59 3.37
N SER A 21 14.50 -19.08 4.53
CA SER A 21 14.05 -18.24 5.63
C SER A 21 15.12 -17.24 6.09
N ALA A 22 16.40 -17.63 6.07
CA ALA A 22 17.51 -16.74 6.43
C ALA A 22 17.56 -15.49 5.54
N ILE A 23 17.38 -15.63 4.22
CA ILE A 23 17.40 -14.52 3.26
C ILE A 23 16.18 -13.63 3.48
N LEU A 24 14.99 -14.21 3.63
CA LEU A 24 13.76 -13.45 3.91
C LEU A 24 13.90 -12.59 5.17
N LYS A 25 14.38 -13.18 6.27
CA LYS A 25 14.59 -12.48 7.54
C LYS A 25 15.64 -11.37 7.45
N TYR A 26 16.72 -11.61 6.71
CA TYR A 26 17.77 -10.62 6.50
C TYR A 26 17.25 -9.40 5.72
N ARG A 27 16.40 -9.64 4.71
CA ARG A 27 15.92 -8.58 3.79
C ARG A 27 14.73 -7.80 4.34
N SER A 28 13.99 -8.34 5.31
CA SER A 28 12.76 -7.74 5.82
C SER A 28 12.54 -8.03 7.30
N LEU A 29 12.32 -6.97 8.07
CA LEU A 29 11.90 -7.08 9.46
C LEU A 29 10.52 -7.74 9.59
N TYR A 30 9.63 -7.58 8.60
CA TYR A 30 8.33 -8.26 8.57
C TYR A 30 8.54 -9.77 8.55
N PHE A 31 9.33 -10.28 7.61
CA PHE A 31 9.64 -11.71 7.57
C PHE A 31 10.48 -12.16 8.77
N CYS A 32 11.34 -11.31 9.35
CA CYS A 32 12.01 -11.61 10.61
C CYS A 32 11.02 -11.95 11.73
N ASN A 33 10.01 -11.09 11.90
CA ASN A 33 8.99 -11.21 12.94
C ASN A 33 8.02 -12.36 12.64
N GLU A 34 7.45 -12.41 11.44
CA GLU A 34 6.48 -13.44 11.04
C GLU A 34 7.08 -14.85 11.15
N LEU A 35 8.34 -15.03 10.74
CA LEU A 35 8.99 -16.34 10.74
C LEU A 35 9.61 -16.72 12.10
N ALA A 36 9.53 -15.86 13.12
CA ALA A 36 10.12 -16.14 14.43
C ALA A 36 9.42 -17.32 15.11
N ASN A 37 8.08 -17.35 15.07
CA ASN A 37 7.25 -18.29 15.83
C ASN A 37 6.65 -19.43 14.99
N ILE A 38 6.85 -19.42 13.66
CA ILE A 38 6.36 -20.50 12.81
C ILE A 38 7.07 -21.81 13.16
N ARG A 39 6.27 -22.82 13.54
CA ARG A 39 6.71 -24.18 13.81
C ARG A 39 7.12 -24.86 12.51
N LYS A 40 8.09 -25.75 12.63
CA LYS A 40 8.50 -26.62 11.53
C LYS A 40 7.60 -27.85 11.49
N ASP A 41 7.37 -28.40 10.31
CA ASP A 41 6.75 -29.70 10.12
C ASP A 41 7.74 -30.86 10.36
N GLU A 42 7.29 -32.09 10.09
CA GLU A 42 8.08 -33.32 10.19
C GLU A 42 9.33 -33.32 9.29
N ASN A 43 9.29 -32.57 8.20
CA ASN A 43 10.39 -32.41 7.25
C ASN A 43 11.28 -31.19 7.57
N ASN A 44 11.11 -30.59 8.75
CA ASN A 44 11.79 -29.37 9.18
C ASN A 44 11.48 -28.11 8.34
N ILE A 45 10.39 -28.12 7.57
CA ILE A 45 9.97 -27.02 6.70
C ILE A 45 8.99 -26.10 7.45
N LYS A 46 9.15 -24.80 7.28
CA LYS A 46 8.18 -23.79 7.75
C LYS A 46 7.16 -23.48 6.67
N THR A 47 5.91 -23.21 7.04
CA THR A 47 4.87 -22.77 6.10
C THR A 47 4.36 -21.38 6.46
N LEU A 48 4.44 -20.45 5.52
CA LEU A 48 3.85 -19.11 5.62
C LEU A 48 2.71 -18.97 4.61
N ASN A 49 1.62 -18.33 5.00
CA ASN A 49 0.46 -18.11 4.12
C ASN A 49 0.26 -16.61 3.90
N LEU A 50 0.30 -16.17 2.65
CA LEU A 50 0.12 -14.79 2.23
C LEU A 50 -1.12 -14.68 1.32
N LYS A 51 -2.30 -14.61 1.93
CA LYS A 51 -3.59 -14.68 1.22
C LYS A 51 -3.94 -13.38 0.46
N ASN A 52 -3.50 -12.23 0.96
CA ASN A 52 -3.88 -10.92 0.44
C ASN A 52 -2.94 -10.42 -0.69
N LEU A 53 -2.25 -11.34 -1.37
CA LEU A 53 -1.32 -11.04 -2.44
C LEU A 53 -1.70 -11.80 -3.69
N THR A 54 -1.54 -11.15 -4.84
CA THR A 54 -1.52 -11.88 -6.10
C THR A 54 -0.18 -12.57 -6.29
N ILE A 55 -0.18 -13.66 -7.06
CA ILE A 55 1.03 -14.40 -7.45
C ILE A 55 2.05 -13.45 -8.08
N GLN A 56 1.62 -12.63 -9.03
CA GLN A 56 2.46 -11.67 -9.75
C GLN A 56 3.12 -10.63 -8.81
N GLN A 57 2.39 -10.13 -7.81
CA GLN A 57 2.97 -9.24 -6.80
C GLN A 57 4.06 -9.94 -6.01
N PHE A 58 3.81 -11.19 -5.59
CA PHE A 58 4.80 -11.95 -4.84
C PHE A 58 6.02 -12.35 -5.67
N GLU A 59 5.85 -12.65 -6.96
CA GLU A 59 6.96 -12.91 -7.89
C GLU A 59 7.93 -11.72 -7.96
N ILE A 60 7.40 -10.50 -8.00
CA ILE A 60 8.24 -9.29 -7.98
C ILE A 60 8.95 -9.15 -6.63
N ILE A 61 8.22 -9.36 -5.54
CA ILE A 61 8.78 -9.26 -4.18
C ILE A 61 9.90 -10.28 -3.97
N ILE A 62 9.71 -11.55 -4.37
CA ILE A 62 10.72 -12.57 -4.19
C ILE A 62 11.95 -12.32 -5.09
N LYS A 63 11.75 -11.83 -6.33
CA LYS A 63 12.86 -11.39 -7.19
C LYS A 63 13.63 -10.24 -6.56
N TYR A 64 12.96 -9.26 -5.95
CA TYR A 64 13.63 -8.16 -5.23
C TYR A 64 14.39 -8.63 -3.99
N ILE A 65 13.85 -9.60 -3.24
CA ILE A 65 14.51 -10.14 -2.05
C ILE A 65 15.86 -10.77 -2.42
N TYR A 66 15.93 -11.52 -3.52
CA TYR A 66 17.15 -12.22 -3.93
C TYR A 66 18.06 -11.38 -4.83
N GLY A 67 17.49 -10.58 -5.72
CA GLY A 67 18.23 -9.84 -6.75
C GLY A 67 18.38 -8.34 -6.49
N GLY A 68 17.62 -7.77 -5.56
CA GLY A 68 17.67 -6.34 -5.24
C GLY A 68 17.12 -5.40 -6.32
N VAL A 69 16.56 -5.92 -7.42
CA VAL A 69 16.02 -5.15 -8.53
C VAL A 69 14.53 -5.44 -8.75
N VAL A 70 13.82 -4.48 -9.33
CA VAL A 70 12.40 -4.59 -9.72
C VAL A 70 12.22 -4.10 -11.15
N LEU A 71 11.44 -4.85 -11.93
CA LEU A 71 11.10 -4.51 -13.32
C LEU A 71 9.62 -4.10 -13.39
N LEU A 72 9.36 -2.86 -13.82
CA LEU A 72 8.02 -2.27 -13.86
C LEU A 72 7.44 -2.12 -15.28
N GLU A 73 8.23 -2.39 -16.32
CA GLU A 73 7.97 -2.03 -17.74
C GLU A 73 6.61 -2.49 -18.32
N ASN A 74 5.93 -3.43 -17.68
CA ASN A 74 4.65 -3.98 -18.14
C ASN A 74 3.50 -3.84 -17.13
N HIS A 75 3.66 -3.01 -16.09
CA HIS A 75 2.67 -2.87 -15.03
C HIS A 75 2.03 -1.47 -15.06
N ASN A 76 0.71 -1.42 -14.88
CA ASN A 76 -0.01 -0.15 -14.81
C ASN A 76 0.11 0.50 -13.41
N ALA A 77 -0.22 1.79 -13.33
CA ALA A 77 -0.17 2.57 -12.10
C ALA A 77 -0.91 1.94 -10.91
N SER A 78 -2.08 1.34 -11.15
CA SER A 78 -2.85 0.68 -10.09
C SER A 78 -2.09 -0.51 -9.51
N PHE A 79 -1.48 -1.32 -10.35
CA PHE A 79 -0.67 -2.45 -9.91
C PHE A 79 0.54 -1.97 -9.09
N ILE A 80 1.25 -0.94 -9.60
CA ILE A 80 2.43 -0.38 -8.93
C ILE A 80 2.05 0.23 -7.58
N PHE A 81 0.90 0.90 -7.48
CA PHE A 81 0.38 1.44 -6.23
C PHE A 81 0.06 0.35 -5.21
N GLU A 82 -0.62 -0.73 -5.60
CA GLU A 82 -0.87 -1.85 -4.68
C GLU A 82 0.45 -2.54 -4.26
N LEU A 83 1.40 -2.73 -5.19
CA LEU A 83 2.73 -3.26 -4.89
C LEU A 83 3.46 -2.36 -3.87
N MET A 84 3.40 -1.04 -4.03
CA MET A 84 3.97 -0.09 -3.09
C MET A 84 3.38 -0.27 -1.68
N LEU A 85 2.06 -0.40 -1.55
CA LEU A 85 1.42 -0.64 -0.24
C LEU A 85 1.90 -1.93 0.41
N ILE A 86 2.02 -3.01 -0.37
CA ILE A 86 2.55 -4.30 0.11
C ILE A 86 4.00 -4.13 0.58
N THR A 87 4.83 -3.39 -0.15
CA THR A 87 6.22 -3.15 0.26
C THR A 87 6.31 -2.35 1.55
N CYS A 88 5.35 -1.45 1.83
CA CYS A 88 5.25 -0.78 3.13
C CYS A 88 4.84 -1.71 4.27
N GLU A 89 3.93 -2.65 4.01
CA GLU A 89 3.51 -3.69 4.95
C GLU A 89 4.69 -4.62 5.27
N PHE A 90 5.40 -5.07 4.24
CA PHE A 90 6.55 -5.96 4.34
C PHE A 90 7.85 -5.26 4.76
N LEU A 91 7.78 -3.97 5.09
CA LEU A 91 8.90 -3.17 5.59
C LEU A 91 10.09 -3.09 4.63
N PHE A 92 9.85 -3.16 3.31
CA PHE A 92 10.85 -2.93 2.28
C PHE A 92 10.98 -1.43 1.98
N ASN A 93 11.48 -0.65 2.93
CA ASN A 93 11.46 0.82 2.87
C ASN A 93 12.10 1.41 1.60
N GLU A 94 13.23 0.86 1.15
CA GLU A 94 13.92 1.33 -0.07
C GLU A 94 13.05 1.11 -1.32
N LEU A 95 12.49 -0.10 -1.48
CA LEU A 95 11.61 -0.41 -2.59
C LEU A 95 10.31 0.41 -2.53
N ALA A 96 9.72 0.56 -1.34
CA ALA A 96 8.53 1.38 -1.16
C ALA A 96 8.77 2.82 -1.63
N LYS A 97 9.91 3.42 -1.25
CA LYS A 97 10.29 4.77 -1.67
C LYS A 97 10.53 4.87 -3.18
N TYR A 98 11.16 3.85 -3.77
CA TYR A 98 11.36 3.78 -5.21
C TYR A 98 10.02 3.76 -5.97
N LEU A 99 9.08 2.90 -5.55
CA LEU A 99 7.76 2.79 -6.16
C LEU A 99 6.92 4.06 -5.95
N GLU A 100 7.00 4.67 -4.75
CA GLU A 100 6.36 5.96 -4.44
C GLU A 100 6.86 7.06 -5.38
N THR A 101 8.18 7.19 -5.53
CA THR A 101 8.81 8.19 -6.41
C THR A 101 8.40 7.96 -7.86
N HIS A 102 8.47 6.72 -8.34
CA HIS A 102 8.06 6.35 -9.69
C HIS A 102 6.60 6.75 -9.97
N LEU A 103 5.66 6.43 -9.08
CA LEU A 103 4.25 6.81 -9.24
C LEU A 103 4.05 8.34 -9.32
N ILE A 104 4.76 9.10 -8.49
CA ILE A 104 4.64 10.57 -8.47
C ILE A 104 5.18 11.16 -9.78
N GLU A 105 6.32 10.65 -10.26
CA GLU A 105 7.02 11.18 -11.43
C GLU A 105 6.35 10.78 -12.75
N THR A 106 5.84 9.55 -12.86
CA THR A 106 5.35 9.00 -14.13
C THR A 106 3.82 8.88 -14.21
N GLU A 107 3.12 8.77 -13.09
CA GLU A 107 1.68 8.44 -13.04
C GLU A 107 0.80 9.55 -12.46
N ALA A 108 1.24 10.81 -12.54
CA ALA A 108 0.53 11.96 -11.96
C ALA A 108 -0.95 12.08 -12.39
N HIS A 109 -1.26 11.79 -13.65
CA HIS A 109 -2.64 11.81 -14.15
C HIS A 109 -3.49 10.70 -13.49
N TRP A 110 -2.96 9.48 -13.38
CA TRP A 110 -3.66 8.39 -12.71
C TRP A 110 -3.86 8.69 -11.22
N LEU A 111 -2.85 9.25 -10.54
CA LEU A 111 -2.96 9.66 -9.13
C LEU A 111 -4.10 10.67 -8.92
N ARG A 112 -4.26 11.64 -9.83
CA ARG A 112 -5.37 12.61 -9.80
C ARG A 112 -6.72 11.94 -9.96
N LEU A 113 -6.89 11.10 -10.98
CA LEU A 113 -8.16 10.40 -11.23
C LEU A 113 -8.56 9.45 -10.09
N ASN A 114 -7.59 8.90 -9.37
CA ASN A 114 -7.82 7.93 -8.30
C ASN A 114 -7.63 8.52 -6.90
N PHE A 115 -7.60 9.86 -6.79
CA PHE A 115 -7.26 10.58 -5.56
C PHE A 115 -8.03 10.08 -4.34
N THR A 116 -9.36 9.98 -4.42
CA THR A 116 -10.20 9.57 -3.28
C THR A 116 -9.84 8.18 -2.76
N HIS A 117 -9.52 7.24 -3.66
CA HIS A 117 -9.12 5.89 -3.31
C HIS A 117 -7.74 5.89 -2.65
N ILE A 118 -6.77 6.56 -3.28
CA ILE A 118 -5.39 6.68 -2.80
C ILE A 118 -5.37 7.34 -1.42
N TYR A 119 -6.00 8.51 -1.28
CA TYR A 119 -6.08 9.26 -0.04
C TYR A 119 -6.57 8.40 1.14
N LYS A 120 -7.65 7.63 0.94
CA LYS A 120 -8.20 6.73 1.95
C LYS A 120 -7.23 5.62 2.37
N LYS A 121 -6.39 5.12 1.46
CA LYS A 121 -5.39 4.09 1.77
C LYS A 121 -4.15 4.68 2.43
N ILE A 122 -3.58 5.75 1.89
CA ILE A 122 -2.31 6.32 2.36
C ILE A 122 -2.44 7.04 3.70
N PHE A 123 -3.59 7.64 4.01
CA PHE A 123 -3.77 8.36 5.28
C PHE A 123 -3.86 7.41 6.49
N LYS A 124 -4.08 6.11 6.24
CA LYS A 124 -3.97 5.05 7.25
C LYS A 124 -2.53 4.59 7.48
N ASN A 125 -1.56 5.05 6.67
CA ASN A 125 -0.18 4.57 6.69
C ASN A 125 0.81 5.74 6.83
N ASN A 126 1.41 5.88 8.02
CA ASN A 126 2.33 6.98 8.35
C ASN A 126 3.69 6.94 7.61
N LYS A 127 3.96 5.89 6.81
CA LYS A 127 5.23 5.75 6.07
C LYS A 127 5.21 6.40 4.68
N LEU A 128 4.03 6.73 4.15
CA LEU A 128 3.85 7.26 2.79
C LEU A 128 3.84 8.79 2.77
N GLN A 129 4.88 9.41 3.33
CA GLN A 129 4.87 10.85 3.61
C GLN A 129 4.89 11.70 2.33
N GLU A 130 5.63 11.28 1.30
CA GLU A 130 5.72 12.05 0.06
C GLU A 130 4.42 11.94 -0.74
N LEU A 131 3.82 10.74 -0.82
CA LEU A 131 2.53 10.57 -1.45
C LEU A 131 1.40 11.26 -0.68
N GLN A 132 1.48 11.34 0.66
CA GLN A 132 0.56 12.16 1.47
C GLN A 132 0.69 13.65 1.14
N LYS A 133 1.91 14.17 1.00
CA LYS A 133 2.14 15.55 0.56
C LYS A 133 1.63 15.78 -0.86
N CYS A 134 1.96 14.90 -1.80
CA CYS A 134 1.47 14.94 -3.17
C CYS A 134 -0.05 14.89 -3.22
N ALA A 135 -0.69 13.99 -2.48
CA ALA A 135 -2.14 13.93 -2.36
C ALA A 135 -2.70 15.25 -1.82
N MET A 136 -2.08 15.89 -0.82
CA MET A 136 -2.52 17.19 -0.32
C MET A 136 -2.37 18.34 -1.35
N ILE A 137 -1.37 18.26 -2.23
CA ILE A 137 -1.19 19.21 -3.34
C ILE A 137 -2.23 18.94 -4.42
N LEU A 138 -2.39 17.67 -4.82
CA LEU A 138 -3.39 17.26 -5.78
C LEU A 138 -4.78 17.69 -5.30
N TYR A 139 -5.13 17.44 -4.04
CA TYR A 139 -6.38 17.90 -3.42
C TYR A 139 -6.61 19.40 -3.58
N ARG A 140 -5.56 20.21 -3.47
CA ARG A 140 -5.64 21.66 -3.69
C ARG A 140 -5.77 22.02 -5.17
N ASP A 141 -5.17 21.24 -6.07
CA ASP A 141 -5.23 21.46 -7.52
C ASP A 141 -6.54 20.93 -8.14
N ASP A 142 -7.07 19.78 -7.69
CA ASP A 142 -8.36 19.22 -8.13
C ASP A 142 -9.53 20.02 -7.57
N LEU A 143 -9.37 20.57 -6.37
CA LEU A 143 -10.16 21.69 -5.91
C LEU A 143 -9.63 22.99 -6.52
N GLN A 144 -9.96 23.25 -7.79
CA GLN A 144 -10.25 24.64 -8.21
C GLN A 144 -11.52 25.18 -7.49
N MET A 145 -11.70 24.84 -6.22
CA MET A 145 -12.76 25.30 -5.36
C MET A 145 -12.15 26.35 -4.45
N GLU A 146 -12.57 27.59 -4.67
CA GLU A 146 -12.37 28.69 -3.73
C GLU A 146 -12.66 28.20 -2.30
N GLU A 147 -11.84 28.64 -1.35
CA GLU A 147 -11.91 28.27 0.07
C GLU A 147 -13.35 28.30 0.62
N VAL A 148 -14.16 29.25 0.14
CA VAL A 148 -15.58 29.42 0.46
C VAL A 148 -16.44 28.19 0.13
N LYS A 149 -16.11 27.42 -0.91
CA LYS A 149 -16.84 26.20 -1.27
C LYS A 149 -16.45 25.05 -0.34
N ILE A 150 -15.19 24.96 0.07
CA ILE A 150 -14.71 23.97 1.04
C ILE A 150 -15.39 24.21 2.40
N TRP A 151 -15.40 25.45 2.88
CA TRP A 151 -16.08 25.83 4.11
C TRP A 151 -17.59 25.54 4.05
N ASN A 152 -18.24 25.77 2.90
CA ASN A 152 -19.64 25.40 2.72
C ASN A 152 -19.91 23.90 2.87
N TYR A 153 -19.01 23.02 2.41
CA TYR A 153 -19.15 21.57 2.62
C TYR A 153 -18.96 21.18 4.08
N VAL A 154 -17.97 21.76 4.77
CA VAL A 154 -17.72 21.54 6.20
C VAL A 154 -18.92 21.99 7.03
N ILE A 155 -19.50 23.15 6.72
CA ILE A 155 -20.71 23.67 7.38
C ILE A 155 -21.91 22.75 7.15
N LYS A 156 -22.17 22.34 5.90
CA LYS A 156 -23.26 21.40 5.57
C LYS A 156 -23.12 20.07 6.30
N TRP A 157 -21.90 19.54 6.40
CA TRP A 157 -21.61 18.33 7.16
C TRP A 157 -21.85 18.52 8.67
N GLY A 158 -21.39 19.63 9.24
CA GLY A 158 -21.62 19.96 10.65
C GLY A 158 -23.11 20.07 11.02
N ILE A 159 -23.94 20.65 10.14
CA ILE A 159 -25.40 20.74 10.31
C ILE A 159 -26.04 19.35 10.29
N ALA A 160 -25.64 18.50 9.35
CA ALA A 160 -26.18 17.15 9.22
C ALA A 160 -25.93 16.30 10.49
N GLN A 161 -24.82 16.55 11.18
CA GLN A 161 -24.47 15.87 12.43
C GLN A 161 -25.10 16.51 13.69
N ASN A 162 -25.64 17.73 13.58
CA ASN A 162 -26.26 18.45 14.69
C ASN A 162 -27.57 19.14 14.26
N PRO A 163 -28.66 18.37 14.06
CA PRO A 163 -29.92 18.87 13.51
C PRO A 163 -30.67 19.87 14.41
N GLY A 164 -30.24 20.04 15.67
CA GLY A 164 -30.82 21.01 16.62
C GLY A 164 -30.18 22.41 16.60
N LEU A 165 -29.20 22.66 15.73
CA LEU A 165 -28.53 23.96 15.65
C LEU A 165 -29.49 25.05 15.10
N PRO A 166 -29.65 26.20 15.79
CA PRO A 166 -30.48 27.30 15.31
C PRO A 166 -29.98 27.84 13.97
N SER A 167 -30.88 28.03 13.01
CA SER A 167 -30.58 28.56 11.67
C SER A 167 -29.97 29.97 11.68
N ALA A 168 -30.02 30.67 12.81
CA ALA A 168 -29.41 31.99 13.01
C ALA A 168 -27.88 31.99 13.02
N VAL A 169 -27.22 30.84 13.22
CA VAL A 169 -25.75 30.71 13.12
C VAL A 169 -25.29 30.57 11.65
N LEU A 170 -26.22 30.43 10.70
CA LEU A 170 -25.96 30.07 9.30
C LEU A 170 -25.94 31.25 8.31
N LYS A 171 -25.92 32.49 8.79
CA LYS A 171 -25.75 33.69 7.94
C LYS A 171 -24.33 34.24 8.07
N ILE A 172 -23.41 33.68 7.29
CA ILE A 172 -22.11 34.28 6.95
C ILE A 172 -21.98 34.19 5.42
#